data_AF-A0A6S6U3G0-F1
#
_entry.id   AF-A0A6S6U3G0-F1
#
_cell.length_a   1.000
_cell.length_b   1.000
_cell.length_c   1.000
_cell.angle_alpha   90.00
_cell.angle_beta   90.00
_cell.angle_gamma   90.00
#
_symmetry.space_group_name_H-M   'P 1'
#
loop_
_entity.id
_entity.type
_entity.pdbx_description
1 polymer ?
#
loop_
_entity_poly.entity_id
_entity_poly.type
_entity_poly.pdbx_seq_one_letter_code
_entity_poly.pdbx_strand_id
1 'polypeptide(L)'
;MADEVNYVVEAFKFMLLGMGVVFLFLIILVKVVEIQAKLIAKYFPEDTSKIPAAKAGKIADEEQQKVAAIIAAVTEFRNNKS
;
A
#
# COMPACT_ATOMS: atom_id res chain seq x y z
N MET A 1 -12.46 -52.50 7.92
CA MET A 1 -12.80 -51.32 8.75
C MET A 1 -11.57 -50.66 9.38
N ALA A 2 -10.61 -51.38 9.98
CA ALA A 2 -9.42 -50.76 10.59
C ALA A 2 -8.41 -50.20 9.56
N ASP A 3 -8.22 -50.88 8.42
CA ASP A 3 -7.25 -50.46 7.40
C ASP A 3 -7.71 -49.23 6.59
N GLU A 4 -9.02 -49.05 6.47
CA GLU A 4 -9.67 -47.99 5.70
C GLU A 4 -9.48 -46.63 6.36
N VAL A 5 -9.53 -46.60 7.69
CA VAL A 5 -9.27 -45.41 8.50
C VAL A 5 -7.83 -44.94 8.35
N ASN A 6 -6.86 -45.86 8.19
CA ASN A 6 -5.46 -45.50 7.98
C ASN A 6 -5.25 -44.72 6.68
N TYR A 7 -5.84 -45.17 5.56
CA TYR A 7 -5.70 -44.47 4.28
C TYR A 7 -6.34 -43.07 4.29
N VAL A 8 -7.49 -42.91 4.96
CA VAL A 8 -8.15 -41.60 5.07
C VAL A 8 -7.30 -40.64 5.91
N VAL A 9 -6.74 -41.12 7.03
CA VAL A 9 -5.84 -40.32 7.87
C VAL A 9 -4.55 -39.95 7.13
N GLU A 10 -4.03 -40.85 6.32
CA GLU A 10 -2.83 -40.61 5.51
C GLU A 10 -3.09 -39.59 4.39
N ALA A 11 -4.20 -39.71 3.66
CA ALA A 11 -4.64 -38.72 2.66
C ALA A 11 -4.87 -37.34 3.29
N PHE A 12 -5.44 -37.29 4.50
CA PHE A 12 -5.64 -36.03 5.22
C PHE A 12 -4.31 -35.36 5.61
N LYS A 13 -3.29 -36.12 6.01
CA LYS A 13 -1.94 -35.59 6.25
C LYS A 13 -1.36 -34.95 4.99
N PHE A 14 -1.52 -35.59 3.82
CA PHE A 14 -1.05 -35.02 2.56
C PHE A 14 -1.82 -33.76 2.15
N MET A 15 -3.14 -33.70 2.39
CA MET A 15 -3.94 -32.49 2.17
C MET A 15 -3.45 -31.33 3.05
N LEU A 16 -3.24 -31.58 4.35
CA LEU A 16 -2.74 -30.58 5.27
C LEU A 16 -1.32 -30.12 4.90
N LEU A 17 -0.47 -31.05 4.48
CA LEU A 17 0.91 -30.78 4.06
C LEU A 17 0.94 -29.94 2.78
N GLY A 18 0.13 -30.30 1.77
CA GLY A 18 0.01 -29.51 0.54
C GLY A 18 -0.50 -28.10 0.78
N MET A 19 -1.57 -27.97 1.57
CA MET A 19 -2.12 -26.65 1.94
C MET A 19 -1.11 -25.84 2.78
N GLY A 20 -0.41 -26.47 3.71
CA GLY A 20 0.60 -25.83 4.55
C GLY A 20 1.80 -25.32 3.77
N VAL A 21 2.30 -26.10 2.82
CA VAL A 21 3.43 -25.69 1.95
C VAL A 21 3.03 -24.50 1.07
N VAL A 22 1.84 -24.52 0.47
CA VAL A 22 1.34 -23.39 -0.34
C VAL A 22 1.20 -22.14 0.54
N PHE A 23 0.66 -22.27 1.75
CA PHE A 23 0.52 -21.15 2.67
C PHE A 23 1.86 -20.55 3.07
N LEU A 24 2.84 -21.39 3.39
CA LEU A 24 4.21 -20.96 3.70
C LEU A 24 4.86 -20.26 2.50
N PHE A 25 4.67 -20.81 1.30
CA PHE A 25 5.16 -20.21 0.07
C PHE A 25 4.58 -18.80 -0.17
N LEU A 26 3.27 -18.62 0.04
CA LEU A 26 2.63 -17.32 -0.08
C LEU A 26 3.15 -16.32 0.96
N ILE A 27 3.38 -16.73 2.21
CA ILE A 27 3.99 -15.87 3.23
C ILE A 27 5.37 -15.39 2.78
N ILE A 28 6.19 -16.30 2.25
CA ILE A 28 7.51 -15.95 1.74
C ILE A 28 7.39 -14.98 0.57
N LEU A 29 6.48 -15.21 -0.38
CA LEU A 29 6.25 -14.28 -1.50
C LEU A 29 5.86 -12.89 -1.02
N VAL A 30 4.92 -12.79 -0.07
CA VAL A 30 4.51 -11.50 0.49
C VAL A 30 5.71 -10.80 1.14
N LYS A 31 6.55 -11.52 1.88
CA LYS A 31 7.77 -10.97 2.48
C LYS A 31 8.78 -10.48 1.45
N VAL A 32 8.98 -11.23 0.38
CA VAL A 32 9.87 -10.82 -0.72
C VAL A 32 9.35 -9.55 -1.39
N VAL A 33 8.06 -9.47 -1.67
CA VAL A 33 7.43 -8.26 -2.24
C VAL A 33 7.55 -7.07 -1.28
N GLU A 34 7.35 -7.28 0.03
CA GLU A 34 7.53 -6.24 1.05
C GLU A 34 8.98 -5.71 1.09
N ILE A 35 9.97 -6.61 0.98
CA ILE A 35 11.38 -6.25 0.90
C ILE A 35 11.67 -5.47 -0.38
N GLN A 36 11.16 -5.92 -1.52
CA GLN A 36 11.28 -5.20 -2.79
C GLN A 36 10.68 -3.80 -2.69
N ALA A 37 9.48 -3.65 -2.11
CA ALA A 37 8.84 -2.35 -1.91
C ALA A 37 9.69 -1.41 -1.03
N LYS A 38 10.26 -1.93 0.07
CA LYS A 38 11.18 -1.17 0.94
C LYS A 38 12.48 -0.80 0.23
N LEU A 39 13.00 -1.70 -0.60
CA LEU A 39 14.21 -1.47 -1.38
C LEU A 39 13.97 -0.37 -2.41
N ILE A 40 12.87 -0.46 -3.16
CA ILE A 40 12.45 0.55 -4.12
C ILE A 40 12.26 1.89 -3.41
N ALA A 41 11.49 1.96 -2.31
CA ALA A 41 11.28 3.20 -1.57
C ALA A 41 12.58 3.84 -1.03
N LYS A 42 13.60 3.03 -0.73
CA LYS A 42 14.89 3.52 -0.21
C LYS A 42 15.85 3.98 -1.31
N TYR A 43 15.91 3.27 -2.43
CA TYR A 43 16.88 3.54 -3.51
C TYR A 43 16.31 4.37 -4.66
N PHE A 44 14.99 4.30 -4.86
CA PHE A 44 14.20 5.11 -5.76
C PHE A 44 13.04 5.71 -4.94
N PRO A 45 13.32 6.64 -4.01
CA PRO A 45 12.26 7.41 -3.39
C PRO A 45 11.52 8.12 -4.51
N GLU A 46 10.33 7.62 -4.85
CA GLU A 46 9.40 8.40 -5.63
C GLU A 46 9.18 9.69 -4.85
N ASP A 47 9.41 10.84 -5.48
CA ASP A 47 9.04 12.16 -4.97
C ASP A 47 7.51 12.18 -4.77
N THR A 48 7.05 11.52 -3.71
CA THR A 48 5.65 11.45 -3.27
C THR A 48 5.21 12.77 -2.63
N SER A 49 5.92 13.87 -2.92
CA SER A 49 5.41 15.23 -2.73
C SER A 49 4.09 15.48 -3.47
N LYS A 50 3.61 14.57 -4.34
CA LYS A 50 2.33 14.74 -5.04
C LYS A 50 1.52 13.45 -5.23
N ILE A 51 1.28 12.67 -4.18
CA ILE A 51 0.07 11.84 -4.18
C ILE A 51 -0.60 12.00 -2.80
N PRO A 52 -1.59 12.91 -2.67
CA PRO A 52 -2.39 12.92 -1.47
C PRO A 52 -3.13 11.59 -1.42
N ALA A 53 -2.79 10.76 -0.43
CA ALA A 53 -3.62 9.63 -0.02
C ALA A 53 -5.08 10.11 0.00
N ALA A 54 -5.94 9.41 -0.74
CA ALA A 54 -7.34 9.77 -0.94
C ALA A 54 -8.00 10.11 0.41
N LYS A 55 -8.04 11.40 0.74
CA LYS A 55 -8.79 11.91 1.88
C LYS A 55 -10.15 12.28 1.33
N ALA A 56 -11.14 11.45 1.62
CA ALA A 56 -12.55 11.69 1.35
C ALA A 56 -13.14 12.87 2.18
N GLY A 57 -12.42 14.00 2.22
CA GLY A 57 -12.80 15.22 2.96
C GLY A 57 -11.94 16.45 2.65
N LYS A 58 -11.07 16.42 1.61
CA LYS A 58 -10.12 17.51 1.31
C LYS A 58 -10.52 18.47 0.18
N ILE A 59 -11.65 18.25 -0.50
CA ILE A 59 -11.99 19.02 -1.70
C ILE A 59 -12.27 20.50 -1.36
N ALA A 60 -12.97 20.77 -0.24
CA ALA A 60 -13.23 22.14 0.22
C ALA A 60 -11.95 22.88 0.64
N ASP A 61 -11.00 22.16 1.24
CA ASP A 61 -9.71 22.68 1.69
C ASP A 61 -8.81 23.08 0.52
N GLU A 62 -8.79 22.30 -0.57
CA GLU A 62 -7.95 22.59 -1.73
C GLU A 62 -8.42 23.84 -2.51
N GLU A 63 -9.73 24.04 -2.63
CA GLU A 63 -10.27 25.25 -3.27
C GLU A 63 -9.97 26.49 -2.43
N GLN A 64 -10.14 26.40 -1.11
CA GLN A 64 -9.83 27.48 -0.18
C GLN A 64 -8.32 27.82 -0.17
N GLN A 65 -7.44 26.81 -0.26
CA GLN A 65 -5.99 27.00 -0.38
C GLN A 65 -5.60 27.68 -1.71
N LYS A 66 -6.23 27.30 -2.83
CA LYS A 66 -6.00 27.96 -4.13
C LYS A 66 -6.42 29.42 -4.11
N VAL A 67 -7.60 29.71 -3.56
CA VAL A 67 -8.10 31.09 -3.42
C VAL A 67 -7.16 31.92 -2.54
N ALA A 68 -6.70 31.37 -1.41
CA ALA A 68 -5.73 32.05 -0.54
C ALA A 68 -4.39 32.33 -1.25
N ALA A 69 -3.87 31.38 -2.03
CA ALA A 69 -2.64 31.57 -2.79
C ALA A 69 -2.77 32.65 -3.87
N ILE A 70 -3.92 32.71 -4.57
CA ILE A 70 -4.20 33.76 -5.57
C ILE A 70 -4.29 35.13 -4.88
N ILE A 71 -5.01 35.23 -3.76
CA ILE A 71 -5.14 36.50 -3.01
C ILE A 71 -3.77 36.97 -2.50
N ALA A 72 -2.93 36.07 -2.00
CA ALA A 72 -1.58 36.38 -1.57
C ALA A 72 -0.73 36.94 -2.74
N ALA A 73 -0.74 36.26 -3.89
CA ALA A 73 -0.01 36.70 -5.07
C ALA A 73 -0.47 38.07 -5.60
N VAL A 74 -1.78 38.32 -5.62
CA VAL A 74 -2.34 39.62 -6.05
C VAL A 74 -2.00 40.73 -5.05
N THR A 75 -2.04 40.44 -3.75
CA THR A 75 -1.71 41.39 -2.70
C THR A 75 -0.23 41.77 -2.75
N GLU A 76 0.65 40.78 -2.89
CA GLU A 76 2.10 40.95 -3.08
C GLU A 76 2.38 41.84 -4.30
N PHE A 77 1.78 41.53 -5.45
CA PHE A 77 1.96 42.30 -6.69
C PHE A 77 1.48 43.76 -6.55
N ARG A 78 0.36 43.99 -5.86
CA ARG A 78 -0.15 45.35 -5.64
C ARG A 78 0.73 46.14 -4.67
N ASN A 79 1.24 45.50 -3.63
CA ASN A 79 2.14 46.12 -2.66
C ASN A 79 3.51 46.45 -3.28
N ASN A 80 4.01 45.61 -4.18
CA ASN A 80 5.27 45.83 -4.89
C ASN A 80 5.15 46.80 -6.10
N LYS A 81 3.92 47.17 -6.49
CA LYS A 81 3.63 48.13 -7.58
C LYS A 81 3.21 49.51 -7.06
N SER A 82 3.32 49.74 -5.75
CA SER A 82 3.14 51.06 -5.10
C SER A 82 4.47 51.68 -4.76
#